data_AF-A0A538EK05-F1
#
_entry.id   AF-A0A538EK05-F1
#
_cell.length_a   1.000
_cell.length_b   1.000
_cell.length_c   1.000
_cell.angle_alpha   90.00
_cell.angle_beta   90.00
_cell.angle_gamma   90.00
#
_symmetry.space_group_name_H-M   'P 1'
#
loop_
_entity.id
_entity.type
_entity.pdbx_description
1 polymer ?
#
loop_
_entity_poly.entity_id
_entity_poly.type
_entity_poly.pdbx_seq_one_letter_code
_entity_poly.pdbx_strand_id
1 'polypeptide(L)' 'LEDGRDTIAYCRIGERSSHTWFALHELLGQANVKNYDGSWTEYGSLVGVPVALGDEPGKA' A
#
# COMPACT_ATOMS: atom_id res chain seq x y z
N LEU A 1 -15.01 3.71 6.66
CA LEU A 1 -13.77 2.96 6.90
C LEU A 1 -13.99 2.25 8.22
N GLU A 2 -13.71 0.96 8.29
CA GLU A 2 -13.84 0.23 9.55
C GLU A 2 -12.62 0.58 10.40
N ASP A 3 -12.87 1.16 11.58
CA ASP A 3 -11.80 1.54 12.49
C ASP A 3 -10.97 0.31 12.87
N GLY A 4 -9.65 0.45 12.80
CA GLY A 4 -8.70 -0.60 13.21
C GLY A 4 -8.33 -1.62 12.13
N ARG A 5 -8.79 -1.50 10.89
CA ARG A 5 -8.31 -2.35 9.79
C ARG A 5 -6.83 -2.10 9.48
N ASP A 6 -6.04 -3.16 9.48
CA ASP A 6 -4.65 -3.13 9.03
C ASP A 6 -4.58 -2.69 7.56
N THR A 7 -3.86 -1.61 7.30
CA THR A 7 -3.81 -0.97 5.97
C THR A 7 -2.35 -0.76 5.55
N ILE A 8 -2.04 -1.12 4.30
CA ILE A 8 -0.72 -0.90 3.70
C ILE A 8 -0.88 -0.01 2.46
N ALA A 9 -0.23 1.14 2.43
CA ALA A 9 -0.18 2.03 1.28
C ALA A 9 1.11 1.79 0.47
N TYR A 10 1.03 1.81 -0.86
CA TYR A 10 2.19 1.67 -1.76
C TYR A 10 2.01 2.51 -3.03
N CYS A 11 3.11 2.81 -3.74
CA CYS A 11 3.07 3.48 -5.04
C CYS A 11 4.19 2.95 -5.95
N ARG A 12 5.07 3.84 -6.46
CA ARG A 12 6.24 3.47 -7.26
C ARG A 12 7.50 3.36 -6.38
N ILE A 13 7.82 4.41 -5.62
CA ILE A 13 8.99 4.49 -4.73
C ILE A 13 8.62 5.06 -3.34
N GLY A 14 7.40 4.80 -2.86
CA GLY A 14 6.93 5.20 -1.52
C GLY A 14 6.56 6.68 -1.35
N GLU A 15 6.83 7.55 -2.32
CA GLU A 15 6.71 9.01 -2.23
C GLU A 15 5.27 9.51 -2.26
N ARG A 16 4.40 8.84 -3.03
CA ARG A 16 2.97 9.18 -3.11
C ARG A 16 2.16 8.49 -2.03
N SER A 17 2.54 7.26 -1.69
CA SER A 17 1.87 6.51 -0.61
C SER A 17 2.18 7.09 0.77
N SER A 18 3.29 7.80 0.96
CA SER A 18 3.54 8.56 2.19
C SER A 18 2.50 9.66 2.44
N HIS A 19 2.02 10.32 1.37
CA HIS A 19 0.94 11.31 1.47
C HIS A 19 -0.36 10.66 1.94
N THR A 20 -0.72 9.51 1.37
CA THR A 20 -1.91 8.76 1.79
C THR A 20 -1.75 8.23 3.22
N TRP A 21 -0.57 7.71 3.57
CA TRP A 21 -0.25 7.28 4.93
C TRP A 21 -0.44 8.42 5.93
N PHE A 22 0.07 9.62 5.63
CA PHE A 22 -0.10 10.79 6.48
C PHE A 22 -1.58 11.14 6.67
N ALA A 23 -2.37 11.16 5.60
CA ALA A 23 -3.80 11.44 5.70
C ALA A 23 -4.55 10.40 6.56
N LEU A 24 -4.26 9.11 6.37
CA LEU A 24 -4.92 8.04 7.12
C LEU A 24 -4.48 7.99 8.59
N HIS A 25 -3.18 8.13 8.85
CA HIS A 25 -2.60 8.01 10.18
C HIS A 25 -2.77 9.30 11.00
N GLU A 26 -2.29 10.44 10.48
CA GLU A 26 -2.23 11.70 11.23
C GLU A 26 -3.56 12.45 11.26
N LEU A 27 -4.31 12.43 10.15
CA LEU A 27 -5.56 13.22 10.06
C LEU A 27 -6.79 12.42 10.47
N LEU A 28 -6.82 11.13 10.13
CA LEU A 28 -7.96 10.25 10.39
C LEU A 28 -7.76 9.31 11.59
N GLY A 29 -6.58 9.33 12.22
CA GLY A 29 -6.31 8.59 13.45
C GLY A 29 -6.28 7.07 13.30
N GLN A 30 -6.07 6.54 12.09
CA GLN A 30 -5.96 5.10 11.88
C GLN A 30 -4.60 4.59 12.35
N ALA A 31 -4.58 3.87 13.47
CA ALA A 31 -3.35 3.43 14.12
C ALA A 31 -2.55 2.39 13.31
N ASN A 32 -3.23 1.50 12.57
CA ASN A 32 -2.58 0.35 11.92
C ASN A 32 -2.32 0.58 10.42
N VAL A 33 -1.81 1.77 10.06
CA VAL A 33 -1.46 2.11 8.68
C VAL A 33 0.05 2.11 8.50
N LYS A 34 0.53 1.36 7.50
CA LYS A 34 1.95 1.27 7.14
C LYS A 34 2.17 1.74 5.71
N ASN A 35 3.30 2.40 5.46
CA ASN A 35 3.77 2.70 4.11
C ASN A 35 4.77 1.64 3.67
N TYR A 36 4.52 0.97 2.55
CA TYR A 36 5.48 0.07 1.92
C TYR A 36 6.36 0.87 0.94
N ASP A 37 7.54 1.25 1.41
CA ASP A 37 8.47 2.15 0.71
C ASP A 37 9.10 1.52 -0.53
N GLY A 38 9.42 0.21 -0.48
CA GLY A 38 9.91 -0.55 -1.64
C GLY A 38 8.96 -0.48 -2.84
N SER A 39 7.65 -0.50 -2.57
CA SER A 39 6.60 -0.21 -3.54
C SER A 39 6.73 -1.05 -4.84
N TRP A 40 6.18 -0.58 -5.96
CA TRP A 40 6.26 -1.33 -7.22
C TRP A 40 7.68 -1.50 -7.77
N THR A 41 8.60 -0.56 -7.48
CA THR A 41 9.99 -0.71 -7.93
C THR A 41 10.66 -1.92 -7.28
N GLU A 42 10.40 -2.20 -6.00
CA GLU A 42 10.85 -3.43 -5.36
C GLU A 42 10.03 -4.64 -5.85
N TYR A 43 8.70 -4.64 -5.64
CA TYR A 43 7.86 -5.80 -5.93
C TYR A 43 7.92 -6.26 -7.39
N GLY A 44 7.90 -5.31 -8.33
CA GLY A 44 7.99 -5.57 -9.76
C GLY A 44 9.36 -6.07 -10.23
N SER A 45 10.39 -6.01 -9.37
CA SER A 45 11.72 -6.57 -9.62
C SER A 45 11.90 -7.98 -9.03
N LEU A 46 10.99 -8.44 -8.18
CA LEU A 46 11.07 -9.77 -7.57
C LEU A 46 10.69 -10.86 -8.57
N VAL A 47 11.41 -11.98 -8.52
CA VAL A 47 11.15 -13.15 -9.37
C VAL A 47 10.19 -14.10 -8.66
N GLY A 48 9.16 -14.55 -9.38
CA GLY A 48 8.23 -15.58 -8.88
C GLY A 48 7.15 -15.08 -7.92
N VAL A 49 6.95 -13.77 -7.79
CA VAL A 49 5.85 -13.19 -6.99
C VAL A 49 4.56 -13.09 -7.81
N PRO A 50 3.37 -13.22 -7.19
CA PRO A 50 2.10 -13.13 -7.90
C PRO A 50 1.79 -11.70 -8.36
N VAL A 51 1.24 -11.55 -9.56
CA VAL A 51 0.82 -10.24 -10.10
C VAL A 51 -0.57 -10.38 -10.71
N ALA A 52 -1.50 -9.53 -10.27
CA ALA A 52 -2.80 -9.36 -10.94
C ALA A 52 -2.66 -8.34 -12.09
N LEU A 53 -3.35 -8.59 -13.21
CA LEU A 53 -3.37 -7.72 -14.39
C LEU A 53 -4.81 -7.29 -14.69
N GLY A 54 -4.96 -6.08 -15.26
CA GLY A 54 -6.27 -5.48 -15.54
C GLY A 54 -6.81 -4.69 -14.36
N ASP A 55 -8.12 -4.42 -14.38
CA ASP A 55 -8.78 -3.52 -13.43
C ASP A 55 -9.31 -4.24 -12.17
N GLU A 56 -9.30 -5.57 -12.16
CA GLU A 56 -9.82 -6.37 -11.05
C GLU A 56 -8.73 -6.66 -9.99
N PRO A 57 -9.02 -6.61 -8.67
CA PRO A 57 -8.02 -6.77 -7.60
C PRO A 57 -7.28 -8.12 -7.53
N GLY A 58 -7.74 -9.16 -8.22
CA GLY A 58 -7.22 -10.53 -8.11
C GLY A 58 -7.69 -11.28 -6.85
N LYS A 59 -7.17 -12.49 -6.65
CA LYS A 59 -7.44 -13.36 -5.49
C LYS A 59 -6.14 -13.81 -4.86
N ALA A 60 -6.16 -14.02 -3.54
CA ALA A 60 -5.04 -14.61 -2.79
C ALA A 60 -4.97 -16.13 -2.98
#